data_AF-A0A6L5EIX9-F1
#
_entry.id   AF-A0A6L5EIX9-F1
#
_cell.length_a   1.000
_cell.length_b   1.000
_cell.length_c   1.000
_cell.angle_alpha   90.00
_cell.angle_beta   90.00
_cell.angle_gamma   90.00
#
_symmetry.space_group_name_H-M   'P 1'
#
loop_
_entity.id
_entity.type
_entity.pdbx_description
1 polymer ?
#
loop_
_entity_poly.entity_id
_entity_poly.type
_entity_poly.pdbx_seq_one_letter_code
_entity_poly.pdbx_strand_id
1 'polypeptide(L)' 'MLISPAVLLPLQGLTVLRADHANVIARDERDNQEFVLAECSSPAIAGCRLALFRHASGGQDEHR' A
#
# COMPACT_ATOMS: atom_id res chain seq x y z
N MET A 1 -1.37 7.05 18.35
CA MET A 1 -0.20 7.70 17.75
C MET A 1 -0.70 8.45 16.52
N LEU A 2 -0.70 9.79 16.51
CA LEU A 2 -1.09 10.54 15.31
C LEU A 2 0.12 10.63 14.38
N ILE A 3 0.04 10.00 13.21
CA ILE A 3 1.02 10.20 12.14
C ILE A 3 0.73 11.57 11.52
N SER A 4 1.77 12.41 11.38
CA SER A 4 1.61 13.72 10.74
C SER A 4 1.10 13.55 9.30
N PRO A 5 0.07 14.30 8.87
CA PRO A 5 -0.42 14.25 7.50
C PRO A 5 0.67 14.52 6.45
N ALA A 6 1.70 15.31 6.80
CA ALA A 6 2.84 15.58 5.94
C ALA A 6 3.66 14.31 5.61
N VAL A 7 3.66 13.31 6.50
CA VAL A 7 4.34 12.02 6.29
C VAL A 7 3.54 11.12 5.33
N LEU A 8 2.24 11.38 5.16
CA LEU A 8 1.36 10.62 4.26
C LEU A 8 1.29 11.23 2.86
N LEU A 9 1.70 12.50 2.69
CA LEU A 9 1.70 13.18 1.38
C LEU A 9 2.44 12.40 0.28
N PRO A 10 3.64 11.82 0.53
CA PRO A 10 4.36 11.04 -0.47
C PRO A 10 3.66 9.74 -0.87
N LEU A 11 2.71 9.26 -0.04
CA LEU A 11 1.91 8.06 -0.32
C LEU A 11 0.68 8.36 -1.19
N GLN A 12 0.37 9.63 -1.44
CA GLN A 12 -0.71 10.02 -2.35
C GLN A 12 -0.31 9.69 -3.79
N GLY A 13 -1.23 9.11 -4.55
CA GLY A 13 -0.97 8.65 -5.92
C GLY A 13 -0.29 7.27 -6.00
N LEU A 14 -0.15 6.57 -4.87
CA LEU A 14 0.23 5.18 -4.86
C LEU A 14 -1.00 4.27 -4.93
N THR A 15 -1.00 3.37 -5.91
CA THR A 15 -1.95 2.27 -6.00
C THR A 15 -1.40 1.09 -5.20
N VAL A 16 -2.08 0.68 -4.13
CA VAL A 16 -1.63 -0.44 -3.31
C VAL A 16 -2.16 -1.75 -3.85
N LEU A 17 -1.23 -2.59 -4.33
CA LEU A 17 -1.46 -3.89 -4.94
C LEU A 17 -1.11 -5.01 -3.97
N ARG A 18 -1.83 -6.12 -4.04
CA ARG A 18 -1.45 -7.36 -3.35
C ARG A 18 -0.76 -8.28 -4.35
N ALA A 19 0.43 -8.76 -4.01
CA ALA A 19 1.10 -9.78 -4.79
C ALA A 19 1.05 -11.15 -4.09
N ASP A 20 1.29 -12.19 -4.87
CA ASP A 20 1.49 -13.54 -4.34
C ASP A 20 2.70 -13.58 -3.40
N HIS A 21 2.69 -14.53 -2.46
CA HIS A 21 3.66 -14.67 -1.35
C HIS A 21 3.47 -13.70 -0.17
N ALA A 22 2.26 -13.14 -0.02
CA ALA A 22 1.88 -12.29 1.13
C ALA A 22 2.66 -10.96 1.23
N ASN A 23 3.22 -10.47 0.13
CA ASN A 23 3.78 -9.12 0.07
C ASN A 23 2.71 -8.08 -0.27
N VAL A 24 2.88 -6.89 0.29
CA VAL A 24 2.13 -5.70 -0.12
C VAL A 24 3.03 -4.89 -1.03
N ILE A 25 2.57 -4.68 -2.27
CA ILE A 25 3.26 -3.90 -3.28
C ILE A 25 2.52 -2.58 -3.44
N ALA A 26 3.23 -1.50 -3.74
CA ALA A 26 2.62 -0.30 -4.27
C ALA A 26 3.17 -0.01 -5.65
N ARG A 27 2.31 0.57 -6.48
CA ARG A 27 2.65 1.16 -7.75
C ARG A 27 2.54 2.67 -7.63
N ASP A 28 3.57 3.38 -8.03
CA ASP A 28 3.51 4.82 -8.22
C ASP A 28 2.97 5.12 -9.63
N GLU A 29 1.82 5.77 -9.72
CA GLU A 29 1.19 6.09 -11.01
C GLU A 29 1.94 7.19 -11.78
N ARG A 30 2.84 7.93 -11.12
CA ARG A 30 3.57 9.05 -11.74
C ARG A 30 4.68 8.57 -12.68
N ASP A 31 5.31 7.45 -12.34
CA ASP A 31 6.44 6.87 -13.08
C ASP A 31 6.27 5.37 -13.37
N ASN A 32 5.11 4.80 -13.01
CA ASN A 32 4.74 3.40 -13.23
C ASN A 32 5.68 2.41 -12.51
N GLN A 33 6.40 2.86 -11.48
CA GLN A 33 7.32 2.03 -10.71
C GLN A 33 6.58 1.23 -9.63
N GLU A 34 6.94 -0.06 -9.50
CA GLU A 34 6.45 -0.93 -8.45
C GLU A 34 7.51 -1.13 -7.36
N PHE A 35 7.09 -1.13 -6.10
CA PHE A 35 7.98 -1.41 -4.96
C PHE A 35 7.24 -2.13 -3.84
N VAL A 36 8.00 -2.89 -3.04
CA VAL A 36 7.46 -3.62 -1.90
C VAL A 36 7.31 -2.66 -0.72
N LEU A 37 6.07 -2.40 -0.31
CA LEU A 37 5.77 -1.64 0.92
C LEU A 37 6.01 -2.49 2.17
N ALA A 38 5.69 -3.77 2.09
CA ALA A 38 5.81 -4.68 3.21
C ALA A 38 5.98 -6.13 2.76
N GLU A 39 7.08 -6.74 3.18
CA GLU A 39 7.24 -8.19 3.13
C GLU A 39 6.48 -8.80 4.31
N CYS A 40 5.62 -9.78 4.03
CA CYS A 40 4.90 -10.50 5.08
C CYS A 40 4.98 -12.00 4.85
N SER A 41 5.17 -12.76 5.92
CA SER A 41 5.12 -14.22 5.91
C SER A 41 3.71 -14.78 6.16
N SER A 42 2.75 -13.92 6.53
CA SER A 42 1.37 -14.28 6.86
C SER A 42 0.38 -13.54 5.94
N PRO A 43 -0.48 -14.27 5.21
CA PRO A 43 -1.53 -13.68 4.39
C PRO A 43 -2.48 -12.74 5.15
N ALA A 44 -2.74 -13.03 6.44
CA ALA A 44 -3.59 -12.22 7.28
C ALA A 44 -2.94 -10.87 7.63
N ILE A 45 -1.64 -10.89 7.98
CA ILE A 45 -0.88 -9.67 8.25
C ILE A 45 -0.73 -8.82 6.99
N ALA A 46 -0.53 -9.46 5.83
CA ALA A 46 -0.52 -8.78 4.54
C ALA A 46 -1.85 -8.05 4.28
N GLY A 47 -2.98 -8.69 4.56
CA GLY A 47 -4.30 -8.09 4.45
C GLY A 47 -4.49 -6.88 5.39
N CYS A 48 -4.07 -6.99 6.65
CA CYS A 48 -4.14 -5.87 7.59
C CYS A 48 -3.30 -4.67 7.13
N ARG A 49 -2.08 -4.91 6.65
CA ARG A 49 -1.19 -3.86 6.13
C ARG A 49 -1.75 -3.22 4.87
N LEU A 50 -2.27 -4.02 3.94
CA LEU A 50 -2.93 -3.54 2.72
C LEU A 50 -4.08 -2.56 3.05
N ALA A 51 -4.96 -2.94 3.99
CA ALA A 51 -6.06 -2.08 4.41
C ALA A 51 -5.57 -0.76 5.03
N LEU A 52 -4.53 -0.81 5.86
CA LEU A 52 -3.92 0.36 6.47
C LEU A 52 -3.34 1.32 5.41
N PHE A 53 -2.61 0.78 4.44
CA PHE A 53 -1.99 1.59 3.40
C PHE A 53 -3.02 2.21 2.46
N ARG A 54 -4.10 1.49 2.11
CA ARG A 54 -5.21 2.07 1.32
C ARG A 54 -5.88 3.23 2.03
N HIS A 55 -6.13 3.10 3.33
CA HIS A 55 -6.66 4.18 4.15
C HIS A 55 -5.71 5.39 4.19
N ALA A 56 -4.40 5.16 4.20
CA ALA A 56 -3.39 6.21 4.27
C ALA A 56 -3.13 6.91 2.92
N SER A 57 -3.18 6.18 1.80
CA SER A 57 -2.93 6.72 0.45
C SER A 57 -4.15 7.39 -0.18
N GLY A 58 -5.34 7.18 0.38
CA GLY A 58 -6.60 7.64 -0.22
C GLY A 58 -7.02 6.85 -1.47
N GLY A 59 -6.35 5.72 -1.74
CA GLY A 59 -6.51 4.90 -2.94
C GLY A 59 -7.77 4.05 -2.94
N GLN A 60 -8.47 4.06 -4.07
CA GLN A 60 -9.67 3.27 -4.35
C GLN A 60 -9.34 1.78 -4.52
N ASP A 61 -10.26 0.91 -4.09
CA ASP A 61 -10.19 -0.53 -4.29
C ASP A 61 -10.19 -0.87 -5.79
N GLU A 62 -9.05 -1.23 -6.36
CA GLU A 62 -9.05 -2.07 -7.56
C GLU A 62 -9.13 -3.54 -7.14
N HIS A 63 -10.37 -4.03 -7.05
CA HIS A 63 -10.67 -5.46 -7.18
C HIS A 63 -10.39 -5.83 -8.64
N ARG A 64 -9.25 -6.45 -8.91
CA ARG A 64 -8.99 -7.09 -10.20
C ARG A 64 -8.44 -8.49 -10.00
#